data_AF-A0A318MH33-F1
#
_entry.id   AF-A0A318MH33-F1
#
_cell.length_a   1.000
_cell.length_b   1.000
_cell.length_c   1.000
_cell.angle_alpha   90.00
_cell.angle_beta   90.00
_cell.angle_gamma   90.00
#
_symmetry.space_group_name_H-M   'P 1'
#
loop_
_entity.id
_entity.type
_entity.pdbx_description
1 polymer ?
#
loop_
_entity_poly.entity_id
_entity_poly.type
_entity_poly.pdbx_seq_one_letter_code
_entity_poly.pdbx_strand_id
1 'polypeptide(L)'
;MNAWFRKDKAGTEESTGQLPAANSEGTVPAGSASKPGVEPVGVAVSPIDHEQALADRQALIQLCLYAMDRARSGGVVERIEQGLAGIGVHALRPDGQRFDPTLHEAGGAVPTEDAGLEGTVAETEVVGFLDHDRLLRAPIVTVYTRR
;
A
#
# COMPACT_ATOMS: atom_id res chain seq x y z
N MET A 1 -26.44 -17.76 48.26
CA MET A 1 -27.81 -17.28 47.96
C MET A 1 -28.36 -18.13 46.81
N ASN A 2 -29.48 -18.79 47.08
CA ASN A 2 -30.13 -19.85 46.30
C ASN A 2 -30.64 -19.31 44.95
N ALA A 3 -30.31 -19.94 43.83
CA ALA A 3 -31.03 -21.04 43.16
C ALA A 3 -32.34 -20.63 42.47
N TRP A 4 -32.43 -20.88 41.16
CA TRP A 4 -33.61 -21.33 40.39
C TRP A 4 -33.09 -21.88 39.03
N PHE A 5 -32.84 -23.19 38.92
CA PHE A 5 -33.74 -24.25 38.39
C PHE A 5 -34.16 -24.14 36.91
N ARG A 6 -33.30 -24.73 36.05
CA ARG A 6 -33.53 -25.74 34.99
C ARG A 6 -34.91 -25.84 34.31
N LYS A 7 -34.93 -25.81 32.96
CA LYS A 7 -35.46 -26.92 32.14
C LYS A 7 -34.95 -26.90 30.69
N ASP A 8 -34.48 -28.07 30.27
CA ASP A 8 -33.99 -28.45 28.94
C ASP A 8 -35.07 -28.35 27.85
N LYS A 9 -34.65 -27.96 26.64
CA LYS A 9 -35.13 -28.57 25.41
C LYS A 9 -33.96 -28.75 24.43
N ALA A 10 -33.69 -30.01 24.13
CA ALA A 10 -32.93 -30.43 22.97
C ALA A 10 -33.59 -29.89 21.70
N GLY A 11 -32.82 -29.09 20.95
CA GLY A 11 -33.14 -28.63 19.60
C GLY A 11 -31.96 -28.98 18.71
N THR A 12 -32.20 -29.94 17.84
CA THR A 12 -31.35 -30.52 16.80
C THR A 12 -30.35 -29.52 16.20
N GLU A 13 -29.08 -29.89 16.22
CA GLU A 13 -28.04 -29.28 15.38
C GLU A 13 -28.37 -29.59 13.91
N GLU A 14 -28.78 -28.58 13.15
CA GLU A 14 -28.63 -28.58 11.70
C GLU A 14 -27.71 -27.42 11.32
N SER A 15 -26.50 -27.79 10.94
CA SER A 15 -25.51 -26.90 10.33
C SER A 15 -26.01 -26.49 8.94
N THR A 16 -26.70 -25.36 8.82
CA THR A 16 -27.20 -24.83 7.54
C THR A 16 -26.16 -23.97 6.82
N GLY A 17 -24.87 -24.20 7.06
CA GLY A 17 -23.77 -23.41 6.50
C GLY A 17 -23.10 -24.01 5.26
N GLN A 18 -23.82 -24.69 4.38
CA GLN A 18 -23.25 -25.13 3.10
C GLN A 18 -23.25 -23.93 2.13
N LEU A 19 -22.10 -23.25 1.98
CA LEU A 19 -21.91 -22.28 0.91
C LEU A 19 -22.00 -23.02 -0.45
N PRO A 20 -22.85 -22.56 -1.40
CA PRO A 20 -22.87 -23.16 -2.73
C PRO A 20 -21.51 -22.98 -3.39
N ALA A 21 -21.05 -24.04 -4.06
CA ALA A 21 -19.84 -23.99 -4.89
C ALA A 21 -19.92 -22.77 -5.82
N ALA A 22 -18.86 -21.95 -5.81
CA ALA A 22 -18.72 -20.86 -6.74
C ALA A 22 -18.70 -21.42 -8.16
N ASN A 23 -19.85 -21.42 -8.84
CA ASN A 23 -19.91 -21.68 -10.26
C ASN A 23 -19.05 -20.60 -10.92
N SER A 24 -18.04 -21.04 -11.66
CA SER A 24 -17.12 -20.21 -12.45
C SER A 24 -17.80 -19.63 -13.70
N GLU A 25 -19.09 -19.30 -13.61
CA GLU A 25 -19.81 -18.61 -14.67
C GLU A 25 -19.66 -17.12 -14.40
N GLY A 26 -18.69 -16.51 -15.09
CA GLY A 26 -18.61 -15.07 -15.19
C GLY A 26 -19.90 -14.47 -15.75
N THR A 27 -19.98 -13.14 -15.71
CA THR A 27 -21.09 -12.34 -16.26
C THR A 27 -21.58 -12.92 -17.60
N VAL A 28 -22.85 -13.32 -17.64
CA VAL A 28 -23.50 -13.82 -18.85
C VAL A 28 -23.30 -12.83 -20.01
N PRO A 29 -23.10 -13.32 -21.25
CA PRO A 29 -22.97 -12.43 -22.40
C PRO A 29 -24.22 -11.54 -22.52
N ALA A 30 -24.01 -10.27 -22.85
CA ALA A 30 -25.11 -9.32 -23.01
C ALA A 30 -26.16 -9.86 -24.00
N GLY A 31 -27.36 -10.17 -23.50
CA GLY A 31 -28.49 -10.55 -24.33
C GLY A 31 -28.95 -9.39 -25.20
N SER A 32 -29.37 -9.68 -26.44
CA SER A 32 -29.95 -8.65 -27.31
C SER A 32 -31.19 -8.03 -26.67
N ALA A 33 -31.28 -6.70 -26.71
CA ALA A 33 -32.38 -5.94 -26.13
C ALA A 33 -33.73 -6.35 -26.74
N SER A 34 -34.74 -6.54 -25.90
CA SER A 34 -36.09 -6.95 -26.30
C SER A 34 -36.88 -5.91 -27.12
N LYS A 35 -36.29 -4.76 -27.47
CA LYS A 35 -36.88 -3.72 -28.31
C LYS A 35 -35.94 -3.38 -29.47
N PRO A 36 -36.33 -3.64 -30.74
CA PRO A 36 -35.55 -3.20 -31.89
C PRO A 36 -35.60 -1.67 -31.98
N GLY A 37 -34.43 -1.03 -32.07
CA GLY A 37 -34.30 0.44 -32.16
C GLY A 37 -33.79 1.13 -30.88
N VAL A 38 -33.47 0.39 -29.83
CA VAL A 38 -32.56 0.90 -28.79
C VAL A 38 -31.15 0.69 -29.30
N GLU A 39 -30.60 1.68 -29.99
CA GLU A 39 -29.16 1.81 -30.10
C GLU A 39 -28.64 1.81 -28.66
N PRO A 40 -27.78 0.85 -28.24
CA PRO A 40 -27.08 1.03 -26.98
C PRO A 40 -26.42 2.39 -27.12
N VAL A 41 -26.75 3.34 -26.25
CA VAL A 41 -25.91 4.50 -26.05
C VAL A 41 -24.59 3.87 -25.68
N GLY A 42 -23.70 3.77 -26.68
CA GLY A 42 -22.34 3.41 -26.46
C GLY A 42 -21.88 4.46 -25.49
N VAL A 43 -21.88 4.10 -24.20
CA VAL A 43 -20.99 4.73 -23.27
C VAL A 43 -19.66 4.38 -23.90
N ALA A 44 -19.17 5.29 -24.75
CA ALA A 44 -17.83 5.27 -25.27
C ALA A 44 -16.96 5.56 -24.04
N VAL A 45 -16.93 4.59 -23.12
CA VAL A 45 -15.77 4.35 -22.31
C VAL A 45 -14.76 3.88 -23.35
N SER A 46 -14.12 4.84 -24.03
CA SER A 46 -12.85 4.54 -24.67
C SER A 46 -12.06 3.79 -23.61
N PRO A 47 -11.62 2.55 -23.88
CA PRO A 47 -10.87 1.80 -22.89
C PRO A 47 -9.77 2.74 -22.39
N ILE A 48 -9.74 2.99 -21.07
CA ILE A 48 -8.66 3.77 -20.50
C ILE A 48 -7.41 3.02 -20.92
N ASP A 49 -6.59 3.69 -21.73
CA ASP A 49 -5.33 3.12 -22.17
C ASP A 49 -4.54 2.76 -20.91
N HIS A 50 -4.30 1.47 -20.71
CA HIS A 50 -3.66 0.98 -19.51
C HIS A 50 -2.29 1.61 -19.33
N GLU A 51 -1.57 1.83 -20.43
CA GLU A 51 -0.27 2.51 -20.42
C GLU A 51 -0.42 3.95 -19.95
N GLN A 52 -1.43 4.66 -20.45
CA GLN A 52 -1.74 6.02 -20.00
C GLN A 52 -2.10 6.05 -18.51
N ALA A 53 -2.90 5.11 -18.02
CA ALA A 53 -3.26 5.05 -16.59
C ALA A 53 -2.03 4.83 -15.69
N LEU A 54 -1.08 3.99 -16.11
CA LEU A 54 0.17 3.78 -15.38
C LEU A 54 1.06 5.03 -15.41
N ALA A 55 1.13 5.71 -16.55
CA ALA A 55 1.87 6.96 -16.70
C ALA A 55 1.28 8.07 -15.79
N ASP A 56 -0.04 8.23 -15.81
CA ASP A 56 -0.77 9.18 -14.97
C ASP A 56 -0.57 8.88 -13.49
N ARG A 57 -0.67 7.61 -13.08
CA ARG A 57 -0.39 7.18 -11.71
C ARG A 57 1.03 7.56 -11.27
N GLN A 58 2.04 7.26 -12.10
CA GLN A 58 3.42 7.61 -11.81
C GLN A 58 3.59 9.13 -11.67
N ALA A 59 3.00 9.92 -12.57
CA ALA A 59 3.06 11.38 -12.52
C ALA A 59 2.43 11.95 -11.25
N LEU A 60 1.26 11.42 -10.84
CA LEU A 60 0.60 11.82 -9.59
C LEU A 60 1.43 11.47 -8.36
N ILE A 61 2.06 10.30 -8.33
CA ILE A 61 2.97 9.92 -7.23
C ILE A 61 4.13 10.91 -7.15
N GLN A 62 4.78 11.23 -8.27
CA GLN A 62 5.89 12.19 -8.28
C GLN A 62 5.46 13.58 -7.82
N LEU A 63 4.26 14.03 -8.21
CA LEU A 63 3.70 15.29 -7.75
C LEU A 63 3.46 15.29 -6.23
N CYS A 64 2.95 14.19 -5.67
CA CYS A 64 2.78 14.04 -4.22
C CYS A 64 4.12 14.04 -3.46
N LEU A 65 5.14 13.33 -3.98
CA LEU A 65 6.47 13.34 -3.37
C LEU A 65 7.07 14.76 -3.36
N TYR A 66 6.96 15.47 -4.48
CA TYR A 66 7.36 16.87 -4.56
C TYR A 66 6.59 17.76 -3.56
N ALA A 67 5.26 17.61 -3.49
CA ALA A 67 4.43 18.39 -2.58
C ALA A 67 4.79 18.14 -1.11
N MET A 68 5.06 16.89 -0.74
CA MET A 68 5.51 16.50 0.60
C MET A 68 6.84 17.15 0.96
N ASP A 69 7.83 17.13 0.07
CA ASP A 69 9.14 17.75 0.31
C ASP A 69 9.05 19.29 0.48
N ARG A 70 8.00 19.91 -0.08
CA ARG A 70 7.75 21.35 0.03
C ARG A 70 6.82 21.72 1.18
N ALA A 71 6.08 20.76 1.73
CA ALA A 71 5.16 21.00 2.82
C ALA A 71 5.91 21.50 4.07
N ARG A 72 5.39 22.55 4.69
CA ARG A 72 5.91 23.09 5.96
C ARG A 72 5.12 22.62 7.18
N SER A 73 4.00 21.93 6.95
CA SER A 73 3.09 21.44 7.99
C SER A 73 3.22 19.94 8.12
N GLY A 74 3.51 19.46 9.34
CA GLY A 74 3.59 18.03 9.64
C GLY A 74 2.30 17.28 9.31
N GLY A 75 1.14 17.87 9.60
CA GLY A 75 -0.15 17.23 9.29
C GLY A 75 -0.42 17.11 7.77
N VAL A 76 0.15 17.98 6.94
CA VAL A 76 0.07 17.84 5.48
C VAL A 76 0.97 16.70 5.00
N VAL A 77 2.19 16.62 5.52
CA VAL A 77 3.13 15.51 5.23
C VAL A 77 2.50 14.17 5.61
N GLU A 78 1.98 14.06 6.83
CA GLU A 78 1.33 12.84 7.33
C GLU A 78 0.15 12.42 6.45
N ARG A 79 -0.70 13.38 6.06
CA ARG A 79 -1.86 13.08 5.20
C ARG A 79 -1.45 12.60 3.81
N ILE A 80 -0.40 13.19 3.23
CA ILE A 80 0.12 12.75 1.92
C ILE A 80 0.71 11.35 2.05
N GLU A 81 1.52 11.09 3.09
CA GLU A 81 2.14 9.79 3.32
C GLU A 81 1.09 8.69 3.53
N GLN A 82 0.05 8.95 4.34
CA GLN A 82 -1.08 8.03 4.52
C GLN A 82 -1.84 7.76 3.20
N GLY A 83 -2.06 8.79 2.39
CA GLY A 83 -2.71 8.65 1.09
C GLY A 83 -1.89 7.81 0.11
N LEU A 84 -0.57 8.02 0.07
CA LEU A 84 0.37 7.22 -0.72
C LEU A 84 0.40 5.76 -0.25
N ALA A 85 0.43 5.51 1.06
CA ALA A 85 0.41 4.16 1.62
C ALA A 85 -0.87 3.40 1.23
N GLY A 86 -2.01 4.10 1.17
CA GLY A 86 -3.29 3.51 0.74
C GLY A 86 -3.30 3.00 -0.72
N ILE A 87 -2.34 3.42 -1.55
CA ILE A 87 -2.18 2.97 -2.95
C ILE A 87 -0.90 2.14 -3.17
N GLY A 88 -0.31 1.63 -2.09
CA GLY A 88 0.89 0.78 -2.12
C GLY A 88 2.21 1.54 -2.21
N VAL A 89 2.22 2.86 -2.02
CA VAL A 89 3.46 3.65 -1.99
C VAL A 89 3.89 3.87 -0.54
N HIS A 90 4.95 3.20 -0.11
CA HIS A 90 5.39 3.17 1.28
C HIS A 90 6.69 3.95 1.51
N ALA A 91 6.74 4.65 2.62
CA ALA A 91 7.95 5.32 3.09
C ALA A 91 8.99 4.31 3.58
N LEU A 92 10.24 4.54 3.24
CA LEU A 92 11.39 3.72 3.63
C LEU A 92 12.26 4.52 4.61
N ARG A 93 12.35 4.03 5.84
CA ARG A 93 13.17 4.57 6.95
C ARG A 93 13.96 3.44 7.59
N PRO A 94 15.11 3.05 7.01
CA PRO A 94 15.83 1.83 7.38
C PRO A 94 16.69 1.98 8.65
N ASP A 95 16.26 2.78 9.63
CA ASP A 95 17.02 3.06 10.84
C ASP A 95 17.36 1.76 11.60
N GLY A 96 18.63 1.59 11.97
CA GLY A 96 19.15 0.38 12.61
C GLY A 96 19.33 -0.84 11.69
N GLN A 97 18.92 -0.76 10.42
CA GLN A 97 19.14 -1.84 9.45
C GLN A 97 20.56 -1.79 8.86
N ARG A 98 20.98 -2.87 8.19
CA ARG A 98 22.23 -2.87 7.43
C ARG A 98 22.16 -1.87 6.29
N PHE A 99 23.23 -1.09 6.12
CA PHE A 99 23.35 -0.24 4.95
C PHE A 99 23.51 -1.09 3.70
N ASP A 100 22.68 -0.84 2.69
CA ASP A 100 22.74 -1.49 1.38
C ASP A 100 22.84 -0.39 0.31
N PRO A 101 23.99 -0.24 -0.38
CA PRO A 101 24.18 0.76 -1.43
C PRO A 101 23.23 0.63 -2.63
N THR A 102 22.57 -0.53 -2.80
CA THR A 102 21.60 -0.75 -3.88
C THR A 102 20.21 -0.18 -3.55
N LEU A 103 19.95 0.04 -2.26
CA LEU A 103 18.66 0.52 -1.76
C LEU A 103 18.76 1.88 -1.07
N HIS A 104 19.93 2.25 -0.56
CA HIS A 104 20.16 3.44 0.27
C HIS A 104 21.26 4.34 -0.33
N GLU A 105 21.11 5.65 -0.14
CA GLU A 105 22.14 6.65 -0.46
C GLU A 105 22.83 7.11 0.83
N ALA A 106 24.17 7.04 0.87
CA ALA A 106 24.92 7.50 2.04
C ALA A 106 25.11 9.03 2.02
N GLY A 107 24.42 9.73 2.91
CA GLY A 107 24.56 11.19 3.12
C GLY A 107 25.70 11.55 4.06
N GLY A 108 26.09 10.64 4.96
CA GLY A 108 27.16 10.89 5.92
C GLY A 108 27.54 9.68 6.77
N ALA A 109 28.49 9.90 7.68
CA ALA A 109 29.00 8.89 8.59
C ALA A 109 28.92 9.38 10.04
N VAL A 110 28.50 8.51 10.95
CA VAL A 110 28.45 8.76 12.39
C VAL A 110 29.50 7.88 13.08
N PRO A 111 30.53 8.45 13.73
CA PRO A 111 31.53 7.64 14.42
C PRO A 111 30.90 6.92 15.62
N THR A 112 31.24 5.64 15.81
CA THR A 112 30.82 4.83 16.97
C THR A 112 31.98 3.99 17.51
N GLU A 113 31.95 3.74 18.82
CA GLU A 113 32.85 2.80 19.50
C GLU A 113 32.21 1.39 19.59
N ASP A 114 30.91 1.27 19.32
CA ASP A 114 30.19 0.00 19.33
C ASP A 114 30.38 -0.74 18.01
N ALA A 115 31.16 -1.83 18.06
CA ALA A 115 31.42 -2.69 16.90
C ALA A 115 30.15 -3.38 16.35
N GLY A 116 29.09 -3.50 17.15
CA GLY A 116 27.80 -4.07 16.70
C GLY A 116 27.02 -3.15 15.76
N LEU A 117 27.30 -1.85 15.79
CA LEU A 117 26.62 -0.83 14.97
C LEU A 117 27.36 -0.53 13.67
N GLU A 118 28.63 -0.91 13.54
CA GLU A 118 29.43 -0.62 12.36
C GLU A 118 28.74 -1.14 11.08
N GLY A 119 28.49 -0.23 10.12
CA GLY A 119 27.82 -0.54 8.85
C GLY A 119 26.30 -0.68 8.94
N THR A 120 25.66 -0.23 10.03
CA THR A 120 24.20 -0.05 10.10
C THR A 120 23.83 1.41 9.85
N VAL A 121 22.61 1.63 9.38
CA VAL A 121 22.02 2.96 9.26
C VAL A 121 21.84 3.54 10.67
N ALA A 122 22.41 4.72 10.90
CA ALA A 122 22.27 5.46 12.13
C ALA A 122 20.96 6.26 12.14
N GLU A 123 20.71 7.02 11.06
CA GLU A 123 19.51 7.85 10.91
C GLU A 123 19.17 8.05 9.43
N THR A 124 17.87 8.10 9.13
CA THR A 124 17.32 8.51 7.84
C THR A 124 17.18 10.03 7.79
N GLU A 125 18.07 10.70 7.07
CA GLU A 125 18.03 12.16 6.87
C GLU A 125 16.94 12.57 5.88
N VAL A 126 16.77 11.80 4.81
CA VAL A 126 15.71 11.98 3.81
C VAL A 126 14.99 10.66 3.60
N VAL A 127 13.68 10.68 3.80
CA VAL A 127 12.82 9.49 3.67
C VAL A 127 12.80 8.99 2.23
N GLY A 128 13.05 7.69 2.05
CA GLY A 128 12.92 7.02 0.76
C GLY A 128 11.48 6.58 0.48
N PHE A 129 11.18 6.16 -0.74
CA PHE A 129 9.85 5.66 -1.10
C PHE A 129 9.92 4.47 -2.05
N LEU A 130 9.07 3.49 -1.78
CA LEU A 130 8.82 2.32 -2.59
C LEU A 130 7.40 2.39 -3.14
N ASP A 131 7.22 2.13 -4.43
CA ASP A 131 5.93 1.82 -5.03
C ASP A 131 5.81 0.31 -5.14
N HIS A 132 5.10 -0.29 -4.20
CA HIS A 132 5.13 -1.74 -3.98
C HIS A 132 6.60 -2.17 -3.79
N ASP A 133 7.16 -2.93 -4.73
CA ASP A 133 8.55 -3.39 -4.67
C ASP A 133 9.53 -2.52 -5.49
N ARG A 134 9.02 -1.47 -6.16
CA ARG A 134 9.83 -0.60 -7.02
C ARG A 134 10.32 0.62 -6.26
N LEU A 135 11.64 0.76 -6.13
CA LEU A 135 12.25 1.95 -5.54
C LEU A 135 11.94 3.18 -6.39
N LEU A 136 11.25 4.16 -5.80
CA LEU A 136 10.98 5.46 -6.41
C LEU A 136 12.09 6.46 -6.09
N ARG A 137 12.55 6.42 -4.83
CA ARG A 137 13.60 7.30 -4.29
C ARG A 137 14.31 6.56 -3.18
N ALA A 138 15.64 6.46 -3.26
CA ALA A 138 16.45 5.94 -2.17
C ALA A 138 16.36 6.88 -0.95
N PRO A 139 16.27 6.36 0.28
CA PRO A 139 16.47 7.16 1.47
C PRO A 139 17.93 7.65 1.51
N ILE A 140 18.12 8.90 1.90
CA ILE A 140 19.45 9.41 2.26
C ILE A 140 19.65 9.13 3.74
N VAL A 141 20.72 8.43 4.06
CA VAL A 141 20.99 7.91 5.39
C VAL A 141 22.39 8.28 5.87
N THR A 142 22.55 8.43 7.18
CA THR A 142 23.86 8.37 7.82
C THR A 142 24.16 6.94 8.26
N VAL A 143 25.42 6.55 8.19
CA VAL A 143 25.86 5.17 8.52
C VAL A 143 26.86 5.22 9.67
N TYR A 144 26.72 4.30 10.62
CA TYR A 144 27.72 4.17 11.67
C TYR A 144 29.04 3.65 11.11
N THR A 145 30.13 4.35 11.41
CA THR A 145 31.49 3.95 11.06
C THR A 145 32.34 3.80 12.31
N ARG A 146 33.26 2.84 12.29
CA ARG A 146 34.26 2.74 13.35
C ARG A 146 35.12 4.00 13.39
N ARG A 147 35.42 4.44 14.61
CA ARG A 147 36.32 5.59 14.85
C ARG A 147 37.77 5.29 14.50
#